data_AF-A0A7J9T7E1-F1
#
_entry.id   AF-A0A7J9T7E1-F1
#
_cell.length_a   1.000
_cell.length_b   1.000
_cell.length_c   1.000
_cell.angle_alpha   90.00
_cell.angle_beta   90.00
_cell.angle_gamma   90.00
#
_symmetry.space_group_name_H-M   'P 1'
#
loop_
_entity.id
_entity.type
_entity.pdbx_description
1 polymer ?
#
loop_
_entity_poly.entity_id
_entity_poly.type
_entity_poly.pdbx_seq_one_letter_code
_entity_poly.pdbx_strand_id
1 'polypeptide(L)'
;MRILSQLKKIKEEIATMACLASENVIVVAERKWITLAIEHLLISRERSSNYPFVLPYLEIMNRILEVKNMNRRILEWNKSHNFDICEITEFSKKLDAITSNKDVNTQYTNIKEIWTWFEKVRKTLRVGRHLSQNGSDTAPSNAQKMKDDLETLLTEIDKEGKASGGEVLQAARQITKNCRQHTNE
;
A
#
# COMPACT_ATOMS: atom_id res chain seq x y z
N MET A 1 11.21 -8.10 -5.63
CA MET A 1 12.48 -7.36 -5.41
C MET A 1 12.81 -6.30 -6.48
N ARG A 2 12.09 -6.21 -7.62
CA ARG A 2 12.41 -5.33 -8.77
C ARG A 2 12.07 -3.84 -8.59
N ILE A 3 10.97 -3.52 -7.89
CA ILE A 3 10.51 -2.13 -7.66
C ILE A 3 11.50 -1.31 -6.83
N LEU A 4 12.13 -1.93 -5.82
CA LEU A 4 13.10 -1.26 -4.95
C LEU A 4 14.38 -0.85 -5.70
N SER A 5 14.88 -1.73 -6.56
CA SER A 5 16.02 -1.39 -7.42
C SER A 5 15.67 -0.27 -8.40
N GLN A 6 14.43 -0.23 -8.89
CA GLN A 6 13.95 0.85 -9.73
C GLN A 6 13.88 2.17 -8.96
N LEU A 7 13.30 2.19 -7.74
CA LEU A 7 13.22 3.41 -6.92
C LEU A 7 14.60 3.98 -6.53
N LYS A 8 15.57 3.12 -6.21
CA LYS A 8 16.95 3.57 -5.97
C LYS A 8 17.60 4.18 -7.21
N LYS A 9 17.45 3.51 -8.36
CA LYS A 9 17.94 4.03 -9.64
C LYS A 9 17.28 5.36 -10.01
N ILE A 10 15.98 5.51 -9.74
CA ILE A 10 15.24 6.76 -9.92
C ILE A 10 15.84 7.87 -9.05
N LYS A 11 16.17 7.58 -7.78
CA LYS A 11 16.86 8.52 -6.87
C LYS A 11 18.18 9.00 -7.43
N GLU A 12 19.03 8.07 -7.87
CA GLU A 12 20.36 8.36 -8.41
C GLU A 12 20.28 9.20 -9.69
N GLU A 13 19.39 8.83 -10.62
CA GLU A 13 19.22 9.55 -11.89
C GLU A 13 18.68 10.98 -11.70
N ILE A 14 17.74 11.19 -10.77
CA ILE A 14 17.20 12.53 -10.48
C ILE A 14 18.23 13.38 -9.75
N ALA A 15 19.02 12.78 -8.84
CA ALA A 15 20.14 13.48 -8.20
C ALA A 15 21.19 13.95 -9.23
N THR A 16 21.47 13.16 -10.27
CA THR A 16 22.38 13.57 -11.36
C THR A 16 21.80 14.63 -12.28
N MET A 17 20.48 14.71 -12.43
CA MET A 17 19.81 15.77 -13.22
C MET A 17 19.79 17.14 -12.51
N ALA A 18 19.98 17.16 -11.18
CA ALA A 18 19.93 18.38 -10.37
C ALA A 18 21.10 19.36 -10.61
N CYS A 19 21.98 19.11 -11.59
CA CYS A 19 23.23 19.86 -11.82
C CYS A 19 23.10 21.23 -12.52
N LEU A 20 21.92 21.84 -12.61
CA LEU A 20 21.79 23.23 -13.05
C LEU A 20 21.15 24.06 -11.93
N ALA A 21 21.92 24.94 -11.30
CA ALA A 21 21.41 25.93 -10.35
C ALA A 21 20.38 26.81 -11.07
N SER A 22 19.10 26.54 -10.84
CA SER A 22 18.01 27.39 -11.33
C SER A 22 17.70 28.42 -10.27
N GLU A 23 17.70 29.70 -10.64
CA GLU A 23 17.27 30.80 -9.77
C GLU A 23 15.75 30.80 -9.54
N ASN A 24 15.00 29.98 -10.28
CA ASN A 24 13.55 29.89 -10.13
C ASN A 24 13.18 29.08 -8.87
N VAL A 25 12.58 29.77 -7.90
CA VAL A 25 12.13 29.21 -6.62
C VAL A 25 11.21 28.00 -6.80
N ILE A 26 10.37 27.97 -7.84
CA ILE A 26 9.45 26.86 -8.13
C ILE A 26 10.24 25.61 -8.55
N VAL A 27 11.24 25.77 -9.42
CA VAL A 27 12.11 24.66 -9.85
C VAL A 27 12.85 24.07 -8.66
N VAL A 28 13.35 24.92 -7.75
CA VAL A 28 14.02 24.46 -6.52
C VAL A 28 13.05 23.74 -5.58
N ALA A 29 11.82 24.25 -5.43
CA ALA A 29 10.80 23.64 -4.58
C ALA A 29 10.39 22.25 -5.10
N GLU A 30 10.17 22.10 -6.40
CA GLU A 30 9.79 20.82 -7.00
C GLU A 30 10.89 19.78 -6.91
N ARG A 31 12.15 20.15 -7.14
CA ARG A 31 13.29 19.23 -6.93
C ARG A 31 13.38 18.74 -5.49
N LYS A 32 13.15 19.63 -4.52
CA LYS A 32 13.08 19.25 -3.09
C LYS A 32 11.89 18.33 -2.83
N TRP A 33 10.73 18.62 -3.41
CA TRP A 33 9.55 17.77 -3.29
C TRP A 33 9.80 16.36 -3.85
N ILE A 34 10.43 16.24 -5.03
CA ILE A 34 10.78 14.93 -5.62
C ILE A 34 11.72 14.16 -4.68
N THR A 35 12.71 14.82 -4.09
CA THR A 35 13.64 14.20 -3.13
C THR A 35 12.89 13.64 -1.93
N LEU A 36 12.02 14.45 -1.31
CA LEU A 36 11.18 14.04 -0.18
C LEU A 36 10.22 12.91 -0.55
N ALA A 37 9.63 12.95 -1.75
CA ALA A 37 8.76 11.91 -2.25
C ALA A 37 9.51 10.57 -2.36
N ILE A 38 10.72 10.58 -2.91
CA ILE A 38 11.54 9.37 -3.02
C ILE A 38 11.93 8.83 -1.63
N GLU A 39 12.30 9.68 -0.69
CA GLU A 39 12.57 9.27 0.70
C GLU A 39 11.34 8.66 1.35
N HIS A 40 10.17 9.27 1.16
CA HIS A 40 8.90 8.72 1.64
C HIS A 40 8.57 7.35 1.03
N LEU A 41 8.93 7.10 -0.23
CA LEU A 41 8.76 5.77 -0.84
C LEU A 41 9.73 4.73 -0.25
N LEU A 42 10.92 5.14 0.20
CA LEU A 42 11.97 4.23 0.67
C LEU A 42 11.89 3.94 2.19
N ILE A 43 11.33 4.84 3.01
CA ILE A 43 11.31 4.71 4.48
C ILE A 43 10.48 3.51 4.99
N SER A 44 9.56 2.96 4.20
CA SER A 44 8.82 1.72 4.52
C SER A 44 9.73 0.50 4.77
N ARG A 45 11.01 0.56 4.39
CA ARG A 45 12.00 -0.50 4.63
C ARG A 45 12.68 -0.41 6.00
N GLU A 46 12.77 0.77 6.60
CA GLU A 46 13.67 1.01 7.74
C GLU A 46 13.06 0.67 9.10
N ARG A 47 11.75 0.41 9.15
CA ARG A 47 11.07 -0.03 10.37
C ARG A 47 10.66 -1.48 10.19
N SER A 48 11.28 -2.38 10.97
CA SER A 48 10.80 -3.75 11.10
C SER A 48 9.34 -3.70 11.52
N SER A 49 8.49 -4.41 10.78
CA SER A 49 7.09 -4.62 11.13
C SER A 49 7.00 -5.38 12.46
N ASN A 50 7.06 -4.68 13.58
CA ASN A 50 6.56 -5.21 14.84
C ASN A 50 5.04 -5.24 14.77
N TYR A 51 4.45 -6.30 15.31
CA TYR A 51 3.00 -6.50 15.32
C TYR A 51 2.26 -5.19 15.62
N PRO A 52 1.27 -4.81 14.79
CA PRO A 52 0.64 -5.56 13.69
C PRO A 52 1.52 -5.71 12.43
N PHE A 53 1.39 -6.85 11.74
CA PHE A 53 2.09 -7.13 10.48
C PHE A 53 1.85 -6.01 9.46
N VAL A 54 2.88 -5.27 9.07
CA VAL A 54 2.86 -4.35 7.92
C VAL A 54 3.44 -5.10 6.74
N LEU A 55 2.65 -5.26 5.68
CA LEU A 55 3.12 -5.84 4.41
C LEU A 55 3.91 -4.77 3.64
N PRO A 56 5.26 -4.81 3.61
CA PRO A 56 6.06 -3.69 3.12
C PRO A 56 5.80 -3.40 1.63
N TYR A 57 5.53 -4.44 0.85
CA TYR A 57 5.19 -4.29 -0.57
C TYR A 57 3.87 -3.56 -0.79
N LEU A 58 2.83 -3.90 0.00
CA LEU A 58 1.52 -3.25 -0.08
C LEU A 58 1.64 -1.77 0.31
N GLU A 59 2.41 -1.48 1.35
CA GLU A 59 2.66 -0.11 1.81
C GLU A 59 3.41 0.72 0.75
N ILE A 60 4.49 0.17 0.18
CA ILE A 60 5.26 0.85 -0.89
C ILE A 60 4.34 1.16 -2.08
N MET A 61 3.54 0.20 -2.54
CA MET A 61 2.63 0.43 -3.67
C MET A 61 1.56 1.48 -3.36
N ASN A 62 0.99 1.47 -2.15
CA ASN A 62 0.04 2.51 -1.73
C ASN A 62 0.69 3.90 -1.78
N ARG A 63 1.91 4.04 -1.26
CA ARG A 63 2.64 5.31 -1.29
C ARG A 63 3.01 5.73 -2.72
N ILE A 64 3.36 4.79 -3.60
CA ILE A 64 3.59 5.09 -5.02
C ILE A 64 2.34 5.69 -5.67
N LEU A 65 1.16 5.10 -5.41
CA LEU A 65 -0.11 5.62 -5.95
C LEU A 65 -0.45 7.00 -5.39
N GLU A 66 -0.19 7.23 -4.11
CA GLU A 66 -0.35 8.53 -3.45
C GLU A 66 0.58 9.59 -4.07
N VAL A 67 1.87 9.32 -4.13
CA VAL A 67 2.88 10.21 -4.72
C VAL A 67 2.56 10.49 -6.19
N LYS A 68 2.11 9.48 -6.95
CA LYS A 68 1.68 9.65 -8.34
C LYS A 68 0.51 10.63 -8.46
N ASN A 69 -0.49 10.53 -7.57
CA ASN A 69 -1.62 11.47 -7.58
C ASN A 69 -1.19 12.90 -7.22
N MET A 70 -0.26 13.05 -6.26
CA MET A 70 0.32 14.36 -5.94
C MET A 70 1.13 14.92 -7.12
N ASN A 71 1.98 14.11 -7.75
CA ASN A 71 2.78 14.49 -8.91
C ASN A 71 1.90 14.98 -10.07
N ARG A 72 0.79 14.29 -10.33
CA ARG A 72 -0.19 14.71 -11.35
C ARG A 72 -0.75 16.10 -11.07
N ARG A 73 -1.07 16.42 -9.81
CA ARG A 73 -1.57 17.75 -9.42
C ARG A 73 -0.53 18.85 -9.63
N ILE A 74 0.75 18.54 -9.36
CA ILE A 74 1.87 19.47 -9.62
C ILE A 74 1.98 19.72 -11.13
N LEU A 75 1.96 18.67 -11.95
CA LEU A 75 1.99 18.79 -13.41
C LEU A 75 0.81 19.59 -13.97
N GLU A 76 -0.41 19.37 -13.46
CA GLU A 76 -1.60 20.13 -13.84
C GLU A 76 -1.47 21.61 -13.49
N TRP A 77 -0.92 21.92 -12.32
CA TRP A 77 -0.64 23.29 -11.90
C TRP A 77 0.46 23.94 -12.74
N ASN A 78 1.56 23.24 -13.01
CA ASN A 78 2.63 23.74 -13.88
C ASN A 78 2.13 24.06 -15.28
N LYS A 79 1.31 23.16 -15.85
CA LYS A 79 0.70 23.37 -17.15
C LYS A 79 -0.21 24.60 -17.19
N SER A 80 -0.99 24.85 -16.13
CA SER A 80 -1.85 26.04 -16.07
C SER A 80 -1.08 27.36 -15.89
N HIS A 81 0.17 27.29 -15.45
CA HIS A 81 1.05 28.45 -15.24
C HIS A 81 2.19 28.55 -16.27
N ASN A 82 2.17 27.74 -17.34
CA ASN A 82 3.20 27.67 -18.38
C ASN A 82 4.62 27.37 -17.85
N PHE A 83 4.73 26.59 -16.76
CA PHE A 83 6.00 26.02 -16.33
C PHE A 83 6.23 24.66 -16.99
N ASP A 84 7.40 24.49 -17.59
CA ASP A 84 7.88 23.20 -18.09
C ASP A 84 9.11 22.78 -17.29
N ILE A 85 8.89 21.92 -16.30
CA ILE A 85 9.92 21.40 -15.41
C ILE A 85 10.16 19.94 -15.81
N CYS A 86 11.36 19.68 -16.34
CA CYS A 86 11.71 18.38 -16.91
C CYS A 86 11.71 17.28 -15.83
N GLU A 87 12.22 17.58 -14.64
CA GLU A 87 12.43 16.62 -13.57
C GLU A 87 11.12 16.04 -13.01
N ILE A 88 10.10 16.87 -12.83
CA ILE A 88 8.78 16.43 -12.33
C ILE A 88 8.05 15.58 -13.39
N THR A 89 8.28 15.88 -14.67
CA THR A 89 7.75 15.11 -15.80
C THR A 89 8.44 13.76 -15.91
N GLU A 90 9.78 13.71 -15.83
CA GLU A 90 10.55 12.46 -15.81
C GLU A 90 10.22 11.60 -14.59
N PHE A 91 10.03 12.21 -13.42
CA PHE A 91 9.57 11.51 -12.23
C PHE A 91 8.19 10.88 -12.45
N SER A 92 7.26 11.59 -13.11
CA SER A 92 5.96 11.02 -13.50
C SER A 92 6.09 9.78 -14.36
N LYS A 93 6.88 9.85 -15.44
CA LYS A 93 7.10 8.72 -16.35
C LYS A 93 7.63 7.49 -15.62
N LYS A 94 8.52 7.70 -14.65
CA LYS A 94 9.09 6.63 -13.83
C LYS A 94 8.04 6.00 -12.91
N LEU A 95 7.17 6.80 -12.28
CA LEU A 95 6.04 6.30 -11.49
C LEU A 95 5.02 5.54 -12.37
N ASP A 96 4.77 6.03 -13.57
CA ASP A 96 3.92 5.38 -14.56
C ASP A 96 4.51 4.03 -14.98
N ALA A 97 5.81 3.95 -15.30
CA ALA A 97 6.46 2.69 -15.66
C ALA A 97 6.34 1.61 -14.57
N ILE A 98 6.40 2.00 -13.28
CA ILE A 98 6.18 1.07 -12.17
C ILE A 98 4.71 0.65 -12.09
N THR A 99 3.79 1.61 -12.17
CA THR A 99 2.34 1.38 -12.01
C THR A 99 1.63 0.89 -13.26
N SER A 100 2.29 0.83 -14.41
CA SER A 100 1.77 0.23 -15.64
C SER A 100 2.22 -1.22 -15.83
N ASN A 101 3.13 -1.72 -14.99
CA ASN A 101 3.54 -3.11 -15.04
C ASN A 101 2.38 -4.01 -14.60
N LYS A 102 1.85 -4.81 -15.52
CA LYS A 102 0.68 -5.67 -15.31
C LYS A 102 0.89 -6.65 -14.17
N ASP A 103 2.05 -7.31 -14.11
CA ASP A 103 2.36 -8.30 -13.08
C ASP A 103 2.40 -7.66 -11.68
N VAL A 104 3.06 -6.51 -11.58
CA VAL A 104 3.14 -5.71 -10.33
C VAL A 104 1.75 -5.32 -9.85
N ASN A 105 0.89 -4.85 -10.77
CA ASN A 105 -0.48 -4.46 -10.44
C ASN A 105 -1.36 -5.65 -10.06
N THR A 106 -1.28 -6.75 -10.79
CA THR A 106 -2.02 -7.97 -10.45
C THR A 106 -1.63 -8.46 -9.06
N GLN A 107 -0.33 -8.53 -8.75
CA GLN A 107 0.14 -8.90 -7.42
C GLN A 107 -0.30 -7.90 -6.35
N TYR A 108 -0.23 -6.60 -6.62
CA TYR A 108 -0.70 -5.56 -5.70
C TYR A 108 -2.20 -5.71 -5.41
N THR A 109 -3.03 -5.89 -6.42
CA THR A 109 -4.48 -6.08 -6.28
C THR A 109 -4.79 -7.34 -5.47
N ASN A 110 -4.16 -8.47 -5.81
CA ASN A 110 -4.35 -9.73 -5.08
C ASN A 110 -3.97 -9.57 -3.60
N ILE A 111 -2.79 -9.01 -3.31
CA ILE A 111 -2.33 -8.80 -1.93
C ILE A 111 -3.26 -7.85 -1.18
N LYS A 112 -3.72 -6.77 -1.82
CA LYS A 112 -4.63 -5.79 -1.21
C LYS A 112 -5.97 -6.40 -0.83
N GLU A 113 -6.51 -7.26 -1.69
CA GLU A 113 -7.76 -7.97 -1.45
C GLU A 113 -7.62 -8.97 -0.29
N ILE A 114 -6.58 -9.82 -0.33
CA ILE A 114 -6.27 -10.78 0.75
C ILE A 114 -6.02 -10.05 2.07
N TRP A 115 -5.28 -8.94 2.05
CA TRP A 115 -5.05 -8.11 3.22
C TRP A 115 -6.34 -7.52 3.79
N THR A 116 -7.27 -7.13 2.93
CA THR A 116 -8.59 -6.63 3.33
C THR A 116 -9.38 -7.72 4.06
N TRP A 117 -9.36 -8.95 3.57
CA TRP A 117 -9.97 -10.10 4.27
C TRP A 117 -9.33 -10.35 5.62
N PHE A 118 -8.00 -10.35 5.69
CA PHE A 118 -7.27 -10.51 6.94
C PHE A 118 -7.67 -9.45 7.97
N GLU A 119 -7.74 -8.18 7.57
CA GLU A 119 -8.15 -7.08 8.46
C GLU A 119 -9.62 -7.17 8.86
N LYS A 120 -10.52 -7.65 7.98
CA LYS A 120 -11.92 -7.95 8.35
C LYS A 120 -11.97 -9.04 9.42
N VAL A 121 -11.28 -10.18 9.21
CA VAL A 121 -11.23 -11.30 10.18
C VAL A 121 -10.67 -10.82 11.52
N ARG A 122 -9.54 -10.11 11.50
CA ARG A 122 -8.91 -9.53 12.70
C ARG A 122 -9.89 -8.66 13.49
N LYS A 123 -10.63 -7.78 12.80
CA LYS A 123 -11.62 -6.89 13.43
C LYS A 123 -12.80 -7.68 14.00
N THR A 124 -13.33 -8.68 13.29
CA THR A 124 -14.41 -9.54 13.78
C THR A 124 -14.01 -10.29 15.05
N LEU A 125 -12.79 -10.81 15.07
CA LEU A 125 -12.21 -11.46 16.25
C LEU A 125 -11.79 -10.46 17.36
N ARG A 126 -12.00 -9.15 17.13
CA ARG A 126 -11.58 -8.06 18.02
C ARG A 126 -10.10 -8.12 18.41
N VAL A 127 -9.25 -8.68 17.57
CA VAL A 127 -7.81 -8.74 17.81
C VAL A 127 -7.22 -7.36 17.49
N GLY A 128 -7.21 -6.47 18.49
CA GLY A 128 -6.82 -5.07 18.29
C GLY A 128 -5.32 -4.83 18.05
N ARG A 129 -5.02 -3.68 17.44
CA ARG A 129 -3.67 -3.07 17.38
C ARG A 129 -3.33 -2.31 18.68
N HIS A 130 -4.33 -2.07 19.54
CA HIS A 130 -4.27 -1.18 20.71
C HIS A 130 -4.60 -1.91 22.02
N LEU A 131 -5.00 -3.19 21.94
CA LEU A 131 -5.34 -4.00 23.11
C LEU A 131 -4.13 -4.37 23.96
N SER A 132 -2.91 -4.11 23.48
CA SER A 132 -1.69 -4.36 24.25
C SER A 132 -1.34 -3.25 25.25
N GLN A 133 -2.02 -2.10 25.24
CA GLN A 133 -1.62 -0.98 26.09
C GLN A 133 -2.65 -0.42 27.06
N ASN A 134 -3.95 -0.70 26.93
CA ASN A 134 -4.93 -0.47 27.98
C ASN A 134 -6.10 -1.42 27.73
N GLY A 135 -6.46 -2.23 28.73
CA GLY A 135 -7.56 -3.19 28.63
C GLY A 135 -8.80 -2.49 28.10
N SER A 136 -9.36 -2.99 27.00
CA SER A 136 -10.50 -2.32 26.38
C SER A 136 -11.71 -2.37 27.30
N ASP A 137 -12.34 -1.22 27.52
CA ASP A 137 -13.67 -1.04 28.11
C ASP A 137 -14.81 -1.64 27.24
N THR A 138 -14.50 -2.50 26.27
CA THR A 138 -15.54 -3.16 25.48
C THR A 138 -16.11 -4.33 26.28
N ALA A 139 -17.37 -4.20 26.65
CA ALA A 139 -18.15 -5.22 27.34
C ALA A 139 -17.92 -6.61 26.70
N PRO A 140 -17.93 -7.69 27.52
CA PRO A 140 -17.76 -9.05 27.04
C PRO A 140 -18.68 -9.29 25.84
N SER A 141 -18.08 -9.55 24.68
CA SER A 141 -18.85 -9.92 23.50
C SER A 141 -19.50 -11.27 23.76
N ASN A 142 -20.78 -11.42 23.37
CA ASN A 142 -21.37 -12.73 23.25
C ASN A 142 -20.52 -13.54 22.26
N ALA A 143 -19.80 -14.57 22.74
CA ALA A 143 -18.92 -15.40 21.93
C ALA A 143 -19.68 -16.05 20.76
N GLN A 144 -20.96 -16.39 20.97
CA GLN A 144 -21.82 -16.93 19.92
C GLN A 144 -22.03 -15.91 18.78
N LYS A 145 -22.33 -14.65 19.13
CA LYS A 145 -22.50 -13.59 18.14
C LYS A 145 -21.21 -13.38 17.32
N MET A 146 -20.06 -13.38 17.98
CA MET A 146 -18.77 -13.25 17.29
C MET A 146 -18.49 -14.43 16.34
N LYS A 147 -18.87 -15.65 16.74
CA LYS A 147 -18.79 -16.85 15.90
C LYS A 147 -19.71 -16.75 14.68
N ASP A 148 -20.94 -16.30 14.87
CA ASP A 148 -21.92 -16.12 13.78
C ASP A 148 -21.46 -15.04 12.78
N ASP A 149 -20.95 -13.92 13.30
CA ASP A 149 -20.38 -12.83 12.50
C ASP A 149 -19.15 -13.33 11.70
N LEU A 150 -18.31 -14.16 12.33
CA LEU A 150 -17.15 -14.76 11.67
C LEU A 150 -17.56 -15.71 10.55
N GLU A 151 -18.50 -16.62 10.77
CA GLU A 151 -18.94 -17.56 9.71
C GLU A 151 -19.60 -16.84 8.53
N THR A 152 -20.35 -15.76 8.80
CA THR A 152 -20.90 -14.90 7.75
C THR A 152 -19.77 -14.30 6.90
N LEU A 153 -18.75 -13.73 7.56
CA LEU A 153 -17.58 -13.17 6.87
C LEU A 153 -16.80 -14.25 6.08
N LEU A 154 -16.61 -15.44 6.64
CA LEU A 154 -15.91 -16.53 5.95
C LEU A 154 -16.66 -16.99 4.69
N THR A 155 -17.99 -16.96 4.73
CA THR A 155 -18.84 -17.26 3.57
C THR A 155 -18.70 -16.19 2.49
N GLU A 156 -18.64 -14.91 2.88
CA GLU A 156 -18.38 -13.80 1.95
C GLU A 156 -16.99 -13.92 1.30
N ILE A 157 -15.94 -14.20 2.09
CA ILE A 157 -14.58 -14.39 1.60
C ILE A 157 -14.51 -15.53 0.58
N ASP A 158 -15.18 -16.67 0.82
CA ASP A 158 -15.20 -17.78 -0.13
C ASP A 158 -15.93 -17.41 -1.44
N LYS A 159 -17.02 -16.63 -1.35
CA LYS A 159 -17.74 -16.12 -2.53
C LYS A 159 -16.89 -15.14 -3.34
N GLU A 160 -16.26 -14.17 -2.69
CA GLU A 160 -15.35 -13.20 -3.32
C GLU A 160 -14.17 -13.93 -3.97
N GLY A 161 -13.53 -14.86 -3.25
CA GLY A 161 -12.44 -15.68 -3.79
C GLY A 161 -12.81 -16.52 -5.00
N LYS A 162 -14.03 -17.10 -5.04
CA LYS A 162 -14.54 -17.83 -6.21
C LYS A 162 -14.71 -16.94 -7.43
N ALA A 163 -15.17 -15.71 -7.24
CA ALA A 163 -15.33 -14.75 -8.33
C ALA A 163 -13.97 -14.32 -8.91
N SER A 164 -12.95 -14.15 -8.06
CA SER A 164 -11.61 -13.72 -8.47
C SER A 164 -10.76 -14.85 -9.07
N GLY A 165 -10.93 -16.09 -8.60
CA GLY A 165 -10.20 -17.27 -9.10
C GLY A 165 -8.70 -17.28 -8.76
N GLY A 166 -7.94 -18.19 -9.38
CA GLY A 166 -6.48 -18.23 -9.30
C GLY A 166 -5.91 -18.27 -7.88
N GLU A 167 -4.86 -17.46 -7.63
CA GLU A 167 -4.20 -17.34 -6.32
C GLU A 167 -5.12 -16.77 -5.23
N VAL A 168 -6.04 -15.88 -5.61
CA VAL A 168 -7.00 -15.24 -4.68
C VAL A 168 -7.99 -16.26 -4.14
N LEU A 169 -8.47 -17.19 -4.97
CA LEU A 169 -9.28 -18.33 -4.54
C LEU A 169 -8.51 -19.24 -3.57
N GLN A 170 -7.24 -19.53 -3.85
CA GLN A 170 -6.41 -20.35 -2.97
C GLN A 170 -6.24 -19.69 -1.58
N ALA A 171 -6.00 -18.38 -1.55
CA ALA A 171 -5.91 -17.61 -0.32
C ALA A 171 -7.23 -17.60 0.46
N ALA A 172 -8.37 -17.38 -0.20
CA ALA A 172 -9.69 -17.43 0.43
C ALA A 172 -9.95 -18.78 1.10
N ARG A 173 -9.65 -19.88 0.41
CA ARG A 173 -9.78 -21.24 0.95
C ARG A 173 -8.85 -21.47 2.14
N GLN A 174 -7.63 -20.97 2.09
CA GLN A 174 -6.68 -21.13 3.19
C GLN A 174 -7.12 -20.36 4.45
N ILE A 175 -7.58 -19.11 4.28
CA ILE A 175 -8.09 -18.28 5.39
C ILE A 175 -9.29 -18.97 6.04
N THR A 176 -10.29 -19.35 5.24
CA THR A 176 -11.52 -19.99 5.73
C THR A 176 -11.25 -21.33 6.40
N LYS A 177 -10.36 -22.16 5.84
CA LYS A 177 -9.93 -23.43 6.45
C LYS A 177 -9.28 -23.19 7.81
N ASN A 178 -8.29 -22.28 7.88
CA ASN A 178 -7.56 -22.01 9.12
C ASN A 178 -8.52 -21.50 10.20
N CYS A 179 -9.35 -20.51 9.91
CA CYS A 179 -10.31 -19.99 10.89
C CYS A 179 -11.23 -21.09 11.42
N ARG A 180 -11.78 -21.94 10.54
CA ARG A 180 -12.69 -23.04 10.94
C ARG A 180 -12.02 -24.12 11.77
N GLN A 181 -10.73 -24.39 11.52
CA GLN A 181 -9.97 -25.37 12.30
C GLN A 181 -9.75 -24.92 13.74
N HIS A 182 -9.67 -23.61 13.98
CA HIS A 182 -9.41 -23.02 15.30
C HIS A 182 -10.68 -22.43 15.96
N THR A 183 -11.88 -22.67 15.42
CA THR A 183 -13.14 -22.08 15.95
C THR A 183 -13.51 -22.55 17.37
N ASN A 184 -12.94 -23.68 17.83
CA ASN A 184 -13.25 -24.27 19.13
C ASN A 184 -12.07 -24.25 20.12
N GLU A 185 -10.98 -23.56 19.76
CA GLU A 185 -9.85 -23.27 20.68
C GLU A 185 -10.13 -21.99 21.48
#